data_AF-A0A8C9KW13-F1
#
_entry.id   AF-A0A8C9KW13-F1
#
_cell.length_a   1.000
_cell.length_b   1.000
_cell.length_c   1.000
_cell.angle_alpha   90.00
_cell.angle_beta   90.00
_cell.angle_gamma   90.00
#
_symmetry.space_group_name_H-M   'P 1'
#
loop_
_entity.id
_entity.type
_entity.pdbx_description
1 polymer ?
#
loop_
_entity_poly.entity_id
_entity_poly.type
_entity_poly.pdbx_seq_one_letter_code
_entity_poly.pdbx_strand_id
1 'polypeptide(L)'
;MYRCGGLAAGALKHKLAPLVRTVCVRGPRQRNRLPGNLFQRWHVPLELQMTRQMTSSGASGGKIDNSVLVLIVGLSTIGAGAYVYKTIKDDQKRYNERISGLGLTPEEKQKRATSSALEGEPVPEVRVPSHIPFLLIGGGTAAFAAARSIRARDPGARVLIVSEDPELPYMRPPLSKELWFSDDPNVTKTLRFKQWNGKERSIYFQPPSFYVSAQELPHIENGGVAVLTGKKVVQLDVRGNVAKLNDGSQITYEKCLIATGGTPRSLSAIDRAGAEVKSRTTLFRKIEDFRTLEKISREVKSITIIGGGFLGSELACALGRKAV
;
A
#
# COMPACT_ATOMS: atom_id res chain seq x y z
N MET A 1 -47.71 -34.30 30.29
CA MET A 1 -48.24 -34.33 31.68
C MET A 1 -47.11 -33.99 32.64
N TYR A 2 -47.44 -33.22 33.68
CA TYR A 2 -46.65 -32.76 34.84
C TYR A 2 -45.83 -31.44 34.77
N ARG A 3 -46.39 -30.48 35.53
CA ARG A 3 -45.84 -29.29 36.24
C ARG A 3 -44.68 -29.71 37.20
N CYS A 4 -43.82 -28.88 37.78
CA CYS A 4 -43.86 -27.54 38.45
C CYS A 4 -42.43 -26.93 38.33
N GLY A 5 -42.13 -25.63 38.44
CA GLY A 5 -42.63 -24.57 39.33
C GLY A 5 -41.54 -24.19 40.34
N GLY A 6 -40.96 -22.99 40.27
CA GLY A 6 -40.01 -22.48 41.28
C GLY A 6 -39.33 -21.15 40.90
N LEU A 7 -39.74 -20.07 41.56
CA LEU A 7 -39.31 -18.68 41.37
C LEU A 7 -37.89 -18.37 41.89
N ALA A 8 -37.21 -17.40 41.27
CA ALA A 8 -36.58 -16.29 42.00
C ALA A 8 -36.36 -15.09 41.05
N ALA A 9 -36.85 -13.93 41.47
CA ALA A 9 -36.80 -12.65 40.77
C ALA A 9 -35.47 -11.93 41.00
N GLY A 10 -35.01 -11.18 39.99
CA GLY A 10 -33.91 -10.24 40.08
C GLY A 10 -33.87 -9.36 38.84
N ALA A 11 -34.65 -8.29 38.85
CA ALA A 11 -34.76 -7.34 37.76
C ALA A 11 -33.58 -6.36 37.75
N LEU A 12 -32.94 -6.19 36.59
CA LEU A 12 -32.34 -4.91 36.19
C LEU A 12 -32.43 -4.77 34.67
N LYS A 13 -33.46 -4.03 34.25
CA LYS A 13 -33.67 -3.58 32.87
C LYS A 13 -32.83 -2.32 32.66
N HIS A 14 -31.96 -2.30 31.65
CA HIS A 14 -31.76 -1.08 30.87
C HIS A 14 -31.63 -1.40 29.38
N LYS A 15 -32.45 -0.66 28.63
CA LYS A 15 -32.89 -0.84 27.24
C LYS A 15 -31.75 -0.66 26.22
N LEU A 16 -31.64 -1.61 25.30
CA LEU A 16 -31.02 -1.44 23.99
C LEU A 16 -32.05 -0.81 23.03
N ALA A 17 -31.64 0.21 22.28
CA ALA A 17 -32.40 0.77 21.16
C ALA A 17 -31.60 0.57 19.85
N PRO A 18 -32.18 -0.02 18.79
CA PRO A 18 -31.53 -0.15 17.50
C PRO A 18 -31.84 1.07 16.61
N LEU A 19 -30.82 1.74 16.09
CA LEU A 19 -30.97 2.78 15.08
C LEU A 19 -30.88 2.16 13.69
N VAL A 20 -32.03 1.70 13.20
CA VAL A 20 -32.31 1.50 11.78
C VAL A 20 -32.73 2.85 11.22
N ARG A 21 -32.09 3.34 10.15
CA ARG A 21 -32.62 4.46 9.37
C ARG A 21 -32.74 4.08 7.90
N THR A 22 -34.00 3.96 7.52
CA THR A 22 -34.52 3.60 6.20
C THR A 22 -34.25 4.71 5.17
N VAL A 23 -33.94 4.26 3.97
CA VAL A 23 -33.85 5.00 2.71
C VAL A 23 -35.22 5.58 2.33
N CYS A 24 -35.28 6.86 1.93
CA CYS A 24 -36.46 7.43 1.29
C CYS A 24 -36.15 7.71 -0.18
N VAL A 25 -36.86 7.01 -1.07
CA VAL A 25 -36.91 7.24 -2.51
C VAL A 25 -38.09 8.17 -2.79
N ARG A 26 -37.86 9.28 -3.51
CA ARG A 26 -38.90 9.99 -4.27
C ARG A 26 -38.34 10.41 -5.63
N GLY A 27 -38.88 9.80 -6.70
CA GLY A 27 -38.84 10.33 -8.06
C GLY A 27 -40.01 11.29 -8.34
N PRO A 28 -40.36 11.54 -9.61
CA PRO A 28 -39.84 12.67 -10.39
C PRO A 28 -40.89 13.77 -10.60
N ARG A 29 -40.46 15.00 -10.88
CA ARG A 29 -41.31 16.04 -11.50
C ARG A 29 -40.58 16.73 -12.66
N GLN A 30 -41.17 16.61 -13.84
CA GLN A 30 -40.78 17.33 -15.06
C GLN A 30 -41.49 18.69 -15.18
N ARG A 31 -40.75 19.61 -15.81
CA ARG A 31 -41.13 20.69 -16.76
C ARG A 31 -42.12 21.79 -16.32
N ASN A 32 -41.62 23.03 -16.33
CA ASN A 32 -41.94 23.95 -17.42
C ASN A 32 -40.86 25.03 -17.63
N ARG A 33 -40.63 25.36 -18.91
CA ARG A 33 -39.72 26.41 -19.43
C ARG A 33 -40.34 27.80 -19.24
N LEU A 34 -39.50 28.84 -19.14
CA LEU A 34 -39.43 30.00 -20.04
C LEU A 34 -38.18 30.86 -19.68
N PRO A 35 -37.66 31.69 -20.60
CA PRO A 35 -36.25 32.08 -20.66
C PRO A 35 -35.98 33.44 -20.01
N GLY A 36 -34.78 33.62 -19.47
CA GLY A 36 -34.31 34.91 -18.99
C GLY A 36 -32.80 34.89 -18.82
N ASN A 37 -32.11 35.71 -19.63
CA ASN A 37 -30.67 35.89 -19.63
C ASN A 37 -30.16 36.19 -18.22
N LEU A 38 -29.34 35.27 -17.67
CA LEU A 38 -28.66 35.44 -16.39
C LEU A 38 -27.20 35.86 -16.56
N PHE A 39 -26.90 36.62 -17.63
CA PHE A 39 -25.67 37.41 -17.76
C PHE A 39 -25.93 38.80 -17.18
N GLN A 40 -26.15 38.84 -15.87
CA GLN A 40 -26.07 40.07 -15.07
C GLN A 40 -25.99 39.67 -13.61
N ARG A 41 -24.83 39.14 -13.22
CA ARG A 41 -24.43 39.11 -11.83
C ARG A 41 -22.91 39.06 -11.77
N TRP A 42 -22.35 40.01 -11.02
CA TRP A 42 -20.92 40.19 -10.68
C TRP A 42 -20.09 41.00 -11.68
N HIS A 43 -20.44 42.28 -11.83
CA HIS A 43 -19.44 43.33 -12.05
C HIS A 43 -18.66 43.55 -10.75
N VAL A 44 -17.34 43.32 -10.80
CA VAL A 44 -16.39 43.73 -9.76
C VAL A 44 -15.62 44.92 -10.36
N PRO A 45 -15.75 46.15 -9.85
CA PRO A 45 -14.94 47.27 -10.32
C PRO A 45 -13.51 47.12 -9.79
N LEU A 46 -12.57 47.16 -10.74
CA LEU A 46 -11.14 47.32 -10.49
C LEU A 46 -10.89 48.80 -10.19
N GLU A 47 -10.67 49.15 -8.92
CA GLU A 47 -10.03 50.43 -8.57
C GLU A 47 -8.82 50.18 -7.67
N LEU A 48 -7.67 50.57 -8.21
CA LEU A 48 -6.40 50.77 -7.53
C LEU A 48 -6.52 52.02 -6.66
N GLN A 49 -6.60 51.86 -5.35
CA GLN A 49 -6.17 52.88 -4.39
C GLN A 49 -5.08 52.31 -3.50
N MET A 50 -3.86 52.79 -3.76
CA MET A 50 -2.74 52.70 -2.83
C MET A 50 -3.09 53.51 -1.57
N THR A 51 -3.43 52.84 -0.48
CA THR A 51 -3.38 53.44 0.87
C THR A 51 -2.34 52.74 1.70
N ARG A 52 -1.20 53.41 1.76
CA ARG A 52 -0.18 53.34 2.80
C ARG A 52 -0.86 53.58 4.15
N GLN A 53 -0.84 52.62 5.07
CA GLN A 53 -0.65 52.85 6.51
C GLN A 53 -0.56 51.52 7.26
N MET A 54 0.66 51.16 7.65
CA MET A 54 0.94 50.26 8.75
C MET A 54 0.90 51.08 10.06
N THR A 55 0.19 50.59 11.06
CA THR A 55 0.50 50.90 12.47
C THR A 55 0.33 49.64 13.30
N SER A 56 1.46 48.96 13.56
CA SER A 56 1.59 47.99 14.64
C SER A 56 1.73 48.73 15.97
N SER A 57 1.00 48.27 16.98
CA SER A 57 1.09 48.70 18.37
C SER A 57 2.53 48.61 18.89
N GLY A 58 3.10 49.75 19.27
CA GLY A 58 4.45 49.85 19.81
C GLY A 58 4.49 49.48 21.29
N ALA A 59 5.30 48.49 21.63
CA ALA A 59 5.93 48.40 22.93
C ALA A 59 7.16 49.33 22.95
N SER A 60 7.33 50.08 24.03
CA SER A 60 8.46 51.00 24.26
C SER A 60 9.78 50.21 24.30
N GLY A 61 10.60 50.35 23.26
CA GLY A 61 11.95 49.81 23.18
C GLY A 61 12.82 50.73 22.35
N GLY A 62 14.00 51.10 22.88
CA GLY A 62 14.89 52.13 22.35
C GLY A 62 15.26 51.94 20.88
N LYS A 63 15.62 53.05 20.22
CA LYS A 63 16.11 53.10 18.82
C LYS A 63 17.28 52.12 18.64
N ILE A 64 16.98 50.94 18.13
CA ILE A 64 17.98 50.03 17.57
C ILE A 64 18.09 50.41 16.09
N ASP A 65 19.27 50.86 15.67
CA ASP A 65 19.50 51.30 14.30
C ASP A 65 19.16 50.19 13.30
N ASN A 66 18.56 50.56 12.16
CA ASN A 66 18.21 49.60 11.09
C ASN A 66 19.41 48.77 10.61
N SER A 67 20.63 49.30 10.74
CA SER A 67 21.88 48.58 10.48
C SER A 67 22.06 47.37 11.41
N VAL A 68 21.67 47.49 12.69
CA VAL A 68 21.75 46.42 13.68
C VAL A 68 20.71 45.34 13.39
N LEU A 69 19.50 45.71 12.95
CA LEU A 69 18.48 44.74 12.52
C LEU A 69 18.91 43.95 11.27
N VAL A 70 19.48 44.62 10.26
CA VAL A 70 20.04 43.96 9.08
C VAL A 70 21.19 43.02 9.46
N LEU A 71 22.01 43.41 10.44
CA LEU A 71 23.11 42.59 10.92
C LEU A 71 22.62 41.36 11.70
N ILE A 72 21.59 41.49 12.53
CA ILE A 72 20.97 40.36 13.24
C ILE A 72 20.34 39.36 12.25
N VAL A 73 19.60 39.85 11.25
CA VAL A 73 18.98 38.99 10.22
C VAL A 73 20.03 38.37 9.30
N GLY A 74 21.09 39.10 8.96
CA GLY A 74 22.24 38.58 8.22
C GLY A 74 22.94 37.46 8.98
N LEU A 75 23.20 37.64 10.28
CA LEU A 75 23.83 36.62 11.11
C LEU A 75 22.93 35.38 11.29
N SER A 76 21.62 35.54 11.45
CA SER A 76 20.71 34.41 11.62
C SER A 76 20.58 33.55 10.35
N THR A 77 20.53 34.18 9.18
CA THR A 77 20.46 33.50 7.88
C THR A 77 21.77 32.78 7.55
N ILE A 78 22.92 33.38 7.85
CA ILE A 78 24.24 32.73 7.72
C ILE A 78 24.35 31.53 8.67
N GLY A 79 23.91 31.67 9.93
CA GLY A 79 23.90 30.59 10.91
C GLY A 79 23.03 29.41 10.48
N ALA A 80 21.83 29.68 9.97
CA ALA A 80 20.93 28.65 9.44
C ALA A 80 21.53 27.96 8.20
N GLY A 81 22.14 28.73 7.29
CA GLY A 81 22.84 28.18 6.12
C GLY A 81 24.02 27.29 6.49
N ALA A 82 24.83 27.70 7.47
CA ALA A 82 25.95 26.91 7.98
C ALA A 82 25.48 25.63 8.69
N TYR A 83 24.37 25.70 9.44
CA TYR A 83 23.76 24.53 10.07
C TYR A 83 23.28 23.53 9.02
N VAL A 84 22.50 23.96 8.03
CA VAL A 84 22.02 23.11 6.94
C VAL A 84 23.17 22.49 6.15
N TYR A 85 24.21 23.28 5.83
CA TYR A 85 25.40 22.78 5.14
C TYR A 85 26.12 21.71 5.96
N LYS A 86 26.28 21.93 7.28
CA LYS A 86 26.88 20.95 8.18
C LYS A 86 26.05 19.67 8.24
N THR A 87 24.73 19.77 8.33
CA THR A 87 23.83 18.61 8.34
C THR A 87 23.92 17.79 7.04
N ILE A 88 23.95 18.46 5.88
CA ILE A 88 24.10 17.79 4.57
C ILE A 88 25.47 17.13 4.45
N LYS A 89 26.54 17.79 4.91
CA LYS A 89 27.90 17.24 4.87
C LYS A 89 28.06 16.04 5.80
N ASP A 90 27.46 16.08 6.98
CA ASP A 90 27.45 14.96 7.94
C ASP A 90 26.64 13.77 7.38
N ASP A 91 25.52 14.02 6.69
CA ASP A 91 24.75 12.97 6.01
C ASP A 91 25.46 12.39 4.80
N GLN A 92 26.18 13.21 4.01
CA GLN A 92 27.07 12.70 2.95
C GLN A 92 28.17 11.82 3.53
N LYS A 93 28.75 12.20 4.68
CA LYS A 93 29.78 11.40 5.34
C LYS A 93 29.21 10.06 5.83
N ARG A 94 28.03 10.04 6.47
CA ARG A 94 27.33 8.79 6.84
C ARG A 94 26.96 7.94 5.64
N TYR A 95 26.51 8.55 4.55
CA TYR A 95 26.20 7.85 3.31
C TYR A 95 27.47 7.19 2.74
N ASN A 96 28.58 7.94 2.67
CA ASN A 96 29.85 7.42 2.17
C ASN A 96 30.44 6.35 3.09
N GLU A 97 30.33 6.47 4.42
CA GLU A 97 30.75 5.44 5.39
C GLU A 97 29.92 4.15 5.24
N ARG A 98 28.61 4.26 4.97
CA ARG A 98 27.74 3.12 4.67
C ARG A 98 28.08 2.46 3.33
N ILE A 99 28.41 3.26 2.32
CA ILE A 99 28.83 2.76 1.01
C ILE A 99 30.22 2.10 1.07
N SER A 100 31.16 2.67 1.83
CA SER A 100 32.48 2.05 2.04
C SER A 100 32.41 0.76 2.84
N GLY A 101 31.45 0.65 3.79
CA GLY A 101 31.17 -0.60 4.50
C GLY A 101 30.48 -1.68 3.67
N LEU A 102 29.96 -1.33 2.48
CA LEU A 102 29.33 -2.25 1.51
C LEU A 102 30.29 -2.65 0.37
N GLY A 103 31.49 -2.06 0.32
CA GLY A 103 32.49 -2.34 -0.70
C GLY A 103 33.31 -3.57 -0.36
N LEU A 104 32.88 -4.76 -0.80
CA LEU A 104 33.77 -5.93 -0.85
C LEU A 104 34.95 -5.61 -1.77
N THR A 105 36.17 -5.86 -1.30
CA THR A 105 37.39 -5.76 -2.12
C THR A 105 37.28 -6.71 -3.33
N PRO A 106 37.96 -6.43 -4.45
CA PRO A 106 37.95 -7.31 -5.62
C PRO A 106 38.35 -8.76 -5.28
N GLU A 107 39.29 -8.92 -4.35
CA GLU A 107 39.71 -10.23 -3.84
C GLU A 107 38.61 -10.96 -3.04
N GLU A 108 37.82 -10.22 -2.23
CA GLU A 108 36.67 -10.79 -1.51
C GLU A 108 35.52 -11.15 -2.44
N LYS A 109 35.26 -10.35 -3.50
CA LYS A 109 34.30 -10.71 -4.55
C LYS A 109 34.72 -11.97 -5.29
N GLN A 110 36.01 -12.16 -5.52
CA GLN A 110 36.56 -13.32 -6.21
C GLN A 110 36.52 -14.57 -5.30
N LYS A 111 36.88 -14.45 -4.01
CA LYS A 111 36.68 -15.53 -3.03
C LYS A 111 35.22 -15.95 -2.88
N ARG A 112 34.28 -15.00 -2.89
CA ARG A 112 32.83 -15.30 -2.82
C ARG A 112 32.28 -15.92 -4.10
N ALA A 113 32.81 -15.52 -5.26
CA ALA A 113 32.45 -16.10 -6.55
C ALA A 113 33.01 -17.52 -6.73
N THR A 114 34.19 -17.81 -6.18
CA THR A 114 34.78 -19.17 -6.19
C THR A 114 34.13 -20.08 -5.14
N SER A 115 33.72 -19.55 -3.97
CA SER A 115 32.98 -20.35 -2.99
C SER A 115 31.54 -20.64 -3.43
N SER A 116 30.86 -19.70 -4.09
CA SER A 116 29.49 -19.91 -4.59
C SER A 116 29.41 -20.80 -5.83
N ALA A 117 30.54 -21.10 -6.48
CA ALA A 117 30.60 -21.98 -7.64
C ALA A 117 30.80 -23.46 -7.27
N LEU A 118 31.22 -23.75 -6.03
CA LEU A 118 31.54 -25.10 -5.58
C LEU A 118 30.58 -25.67 -4.53
N GLU A 119 29.72 -24.84 -3.93
CA GLU A 119 28.65 -25.31 -3.05
C GLU A 119 27.34 -24.66 -3.49
N GLY A 120 26.38 -25.49 -3.90
CA GLY A 120 24.98 -25.08 -4.02
C GLY A 120 24.46 -24.72 -2.64
N GLU A 121 24.68 -23.48 -2.23
CA GLU A 121 24.15 -22.93 -0.98
C GLU A 121 22.64 -23.16 -0.95
N PRO A 122 22.10 -23.91 0.03
CA PRO A 122 20.67 -24.04 0.19
C PRO A 122 20.07 -22.65 0.39
N VAL A 123 18.97 -22.36 -0.31
CA VAL A 123 18.17 -21.14 -0.06
C VAL A 123 17.98 -21.05 1.46
N PRO A 124 18.43 -19.97 2.13
CA PRO A 124 18.37 -19.90 3.58
C PRO A 124 16.91 -20.09 3.99
N GLU A 125 16.63 -21.15 4.75
CA GLU A 125 15.29 -21.42 5.25
C GLU A 125 14.82 -20.18 6.01
N VAL A 126 13.78 -19.52 5.49
CA VAL A 126 13.15 -18.39 6.15
C VAL A 126 12.48 -18.92 7.41
N ARG A 127 13.21 -18.91 8.54
CA ARG A 127 12.69 -19.32 9.84
C ARG A 127 11.43 -18.52 10.18
N VAL A 128 10.36 -19.24 10.40
CA VAL A 128 9.05 -18.71 10.80
C VAL A 128 9.07 -18.49 12.31
N PRO A 129 8.67 -17.31 12.82
CA PRO A 129 8.58 -17.10 14.27
C PRO A 129 7.48 -17.97 14.89
N SER A 130 7.75 -18.55 16.06
CA SER A 130 6.80 -19.42 16.78
C SER A 130 5.61 -18.65 17.38
N HIS A 131 5.79 -17.36 17.67
CA HIS A 131 4.78 -16.50 18.27
C HIS A 131 4.84 -15.08 17.70
N ILE A 132 3.68 -14.44 17.51
CA ILE A 132 3.59 -13.03 17.16
C ILE A 132 2.39 -12.32 17.80
N PRO A 133 2.52 -11.07 18.29
CA PRO A 133 1.37 -10.32 18.81
C PRO A 133 0.28 -10.08 17.77
N PHE A 134 0.66 -9.63 16.57
CA PHE A 134 -0.30 -9.35 15.49
C PHE A 134 0.00 -10.18 14.25
N LEU A 135 -0.89 -11.12 13.94
CA LEU A 135 -0.85 -11.95 12.73
C LEU A 135 -1.86 -11.43 11.70
N LEU A 136 -1.38 -11.12 10.49
CA LEU A 136 -2.24 -10.72 9.37
C LEU A 136 -2.17 -11.78 8.26
N ILE A 137 -3.29 -12.43 7.99
CA ILE A 137 -3.40 -13.51 6.99
C ILE A 137 -3.81 -12.89 5.64
N GLY A 138 -2.89 -12.86 4.69
CA GLY A 138 -3.03 -12.29 3.35
C GLY A 138 -2.21 -11.01 3.16
N GLY A 139 -1.40 -10.93 2.09
CA GLY A 139 -0.50 -9.81 1.80
C GLY A 139 -1.11 -8.66 0.98
N GLY A 140 -2.41 -8.41 1.10
CA GLY A 140 -3.13 -7.44 0.26
C GLY A 140 -3.21 -6.01 0.81
N THR A 141 -4.01 -5.18 0.15
CA THR A 141 -4.30 -3.79 0.55
C THR A 141 -4.83 -3.67 1.98
N ALA A 142 -5.75 -4.55 2.37
CA ALA A 142 -6.34 -4.55 3.71
C ALA A 142 -5.29 -4.84 4.80
N ALA A 143 -4.45 -5.85 4.60
CA ALA A 143 -3.40 -6.19 5.55
C ALA A 143 -2.33 -5.10 5.66
N PHE A 144 -1.91 -4.49 4.54
CA PHE A 144 -0.98 -3.37 4.57
C PHE A 144 -1.55 -2.18 5.36
N ALA A 145 -2.82 -1.81 5.11
CA ALA A 145 -3.48 -0.74 5.83
C ALA A 145 -3.61 -1.05 7.34
N ALA A 146 -3.92 -2.29 7.69
CA ALA A 146 -3.99 -2.74 9.08
C ALA A 146 -2.62 -2.68 9.77
N ALA A 147 -1.56 -3.20 9.12
CA ALA A 147 -0.20 -3.14 9.65
C ALA A 147 0.25 -1.69 9.91
N ARG A 148 -0.02 -0.79 8.96
CA ARG A 148 0.22 0.64 9.12
C ARG A 148 -0.58 1.23 10.29
N SER A 149 -1.86 0.89 10.42
CA SER A 149 -2.70 1.39 11.51
C SER A 149 -2.27 0.87 12.87
N ILE A 150 -1.81 -0.37 12.96
CA ILE A 150 -1.30 -0.97 14.20
C ILE A 150 -0.04 -0.21 14.61
N ARG A 151 0.95 -0.08 13.72
CA ARG A 151 2.21 0.63 13.98
C ARG A 151 2.03 2.12 14.29
N ALA A 152 1.02 2.76 13.73
CA ALA A 152 0.70 4.17 14.02
C ALA A 152 0.11 4.37 15.42
N ARG A 153 -0.61 3.38 15.95
CA ARG A 153 -1.22 3.43 17.30
C ARG A 153 -0.30 2.86 18.37
N ASP A 154 0.49 1.86 18.00
CA ASP A 154 1.50 1.22 18.83
C ASP A 154 2.83 1.20 18.05
N PRO A 155 3.71 2.21 18.28
CA PRO A 155 5.02 2.30 17.65
C PRO A 155 6.00 1.17 18.00
N GLY A 156 5.67 0.31 18.99
CA GLY A 156 6.46 -0.87 19.37
C GLY A 156 5.92 -2.19 18.80
N ALA A 157 4.77 -2.16 18.12
CA ALA A 157 4.08 -3.37 17.67
C ALA A 157 4.92 -4.24 16.72
N ARG A 158 4.84 -5.56 16.93
CA ARG A 158 5.45 -6.59 16.08
C ARG A 158 4.34 -7.22 15.24
N VAL A 159 4.36 -6.96 13.94
CA VAL A 159 3.30 -7.37 13.00
C VAL A 159 3.87 -8.31 11.95
N LEU A 160 3.26 -9.48 11.80
CA LEU A 160 3.62 -10.45 10.77
C LEU A 160 2.51 -10.55 9.73
N ILE A 161 2.84 -10.28 8.47
CA ILE A 161 1.98 -10.54 7.32
C ILE A 161 2.38 -11.89 6.71
N VAL A 162 1.45 -12.82 6.60
CA VAL A 162 1.66 -14.07 5.86
C VAL A 162 0.97 -13.98 4.51
N SER A 163 1.71 -14.13 3.42
CA SER A 163 1.24 -13.97 2.05
C SER A 163 1.54 -15.22 1.22
N GLU A 164 0.51 -15.80 0.59
CA GLU A 164 0.71 -16.91 -0.36
C GLU A 164 1.38 -16.45 -1.66
N ASP A 165 1.26 -15.17 -2.00
CA ASP A 165 1.90 -14.58 -3.18
C ASP A 165 3.41 -14.38 -2.93
N PRO A 166 4.26 -14.52 -3.97
CA PRO A 166 5.70 -14.29 -3.83
C PRO A 166 6.05 -12.80 -3.70
N GLU A 167 5.15 -11.89 -4.08
CA GLU A 167 5.37 -10.46 -3.96
C GLU A 167 5.04 -9.88 -2.58
N LEU A 168 5.77 -8.80 -2.22
CA LEU A 168 5.42 -7.91 -1.11
C LEU A 168 4.09 -7.18 -1.38
N PRO A 169 3.40 -6.65 -0.33
CA PRO A 169 2.11 -5.98 -0.50
C PRO A 169 2.11 -4.86 -1.55
N TYR A 170 1.16 -4.96 -2.49
CA TYR A 170 1.01 -4.04 -3.63
C TYR A 170 -0.45 -3.67 -3.91
N MET A 171 -0.65 -2.59 -4.65
CA MET A 171 -1.99 -2.14 -5.08
C MET A 171 -2.37 -2.73 -6.44
N ARG A 172 -3.59 -3.24 -6.55
CA ARG A 172 -4.07 -3.91 -7.79
C ARG A 172 -4.59 -2.96 -8.89
N PRO A 173 -5.15 -1.76 -8.64
CA PRO A 173 -5.75 -0.94 -9.69
C PRO A 173 -4.86 -0.61 -10.91
N PRO A 174 -3.53 -0.40 -10.77
CA PRO A 174 -2.65 -0.14 -11.92
C PRO A 174 -2.49 -1.34 -12.86
N LEU A 175 -2.77 -2.56 -12.40
CA LEU A 175 -2.60 -3.79 -13.20
C LEU A 175 -3.50 -3.82 -14.43
N SER A 176 -4.65 -3.15 -14.43
CA SER A 176 -5.57 -3.04 -15.57
C SER A 176 -5.59 -1.65 -16.20
N LYS A 177 -4.71 -0.74 -15.75
CA LYS A 177 -4.70 0.67 -16.12
C LYS A 177 -3.29 1.12 -16.49
N GLU A 178 -2.67 2.01 -15.71
CA GLU A 178 -1.48 2.77 -16.08
C GLU A 178 -0.30 1.90 -16.55
N LEU A 179 -0.16 0.68 -16.04
CA LEU A 179 0.91 -0.24 -16.47
C LEU A 179 0.82 -0.60 -17.96
N TRP A 180 -0.38 -0.60 -18.55
CA TRP A 180 -0.60 -0.84 -19.98
C TRP A 180 -0.38 0.41 -20.85
N PHE A 181 -0.28 1.59 -20.23
CA PHE A 181 -0.10 2.86 -20.92
C PHE A 181 1.37 3.30 -20.97
N SER A 182 2.28 2.41 -20.57
CA SER A 182 3.73 2.62 -20.69
C SER A 182 4.25 2.12 -22.04
N ASP A 183 5.23 2.86 -22.57
CA ASP A 183 6.04 2.46 -23.73
C ASP A 183 7.42 1.92 -23.30
N ASP A 184 7.74 1.97 -21.99
CA ASP A 184 8.95 1.37 -21.43
C ASP A 184 8.82 -0.16 -21.33
N PRO A 185 9.63 -0.95 -22.07
CA PRO A 185 9.58 -2.41 -22.01
C PRO A 185 9.98 -2.98 -20.64
N ASN A 186 10.68 -2.21 -19.80
CA ASN A 186 11.08 -2.64 -18.47
C ASN A 186 9.96 -2.52 -17.42
N VAL A 187 8.79 -1.96 -17.80
CA VAL A 187 7.64 -1.80 -16.89
C VAL A 187 7.19 -3.11 -16.25
N THR A 188 7.30 -4.23 -16.98
CA THR A 188 6.93 -5.58 -16.49
C THR A 188 7.89 -6.11 -15.42
N LYS A 189 9.13 -5.62 -15.42
CA LYS A 189 10.16 -5.97 -14.43
C LYS A 189 10.10 -5.04 -13.22
N THR A 190 10.08 -3.73 -13.46
CA THR A 190 10.16 -2.72 -12.40
C THR A 190 8.83 -2.53 -11.67
N LEU A 191 7.70 -2.74 -12.35
CA LEU A 191 6.35 -2.46 -11.87
C LEU A 191 6.20 -1.02 -11.35
N ARG A 192 6.93 -0.10 -11.98
CA ARG A 192 6.80 1.35 -11.79
C ARG A 192 6.01 1.89 -12.97
N PHE A 193 4.96 2.64 -12.68
CA PHE A 193 4.07 3.20 -13.70
C PHE A 193 4.03 4.72 -13.60
N LYS A 194 3.80 5.38 -14.73
CA LYS A 194 3.51 6.81 -14.77
C LYS A 194 2.01 7.00 -14.58
N GLN A 195 1.64 7.83 -13.62
CA GLN A 195 0.26 8.29 -13.47
C GLN A 195 -0.13 9.18 -14.66
N TRP A 196 -1.42 9.46 -14.81
CA TRP A 196 -1.94 10.36 -15.86
C TRP A 196 -1.36 11.78 -15.80
N ASN A 197 -0.88 12.21 -14.63
CA ASN A 197 -0.17 13.49 -14.46
C ASN A 197 1.34 13.42 -14.77
N GLY A 198 1.84 12.29 -15.30
CA GLY A 198 3.24 12.05 -15.64
C GLY A 198 4.14 11.62 -14.48
N LYS A 199 3.68 11.68 -13.22
CA LYS A 199 4.50 11.29 -12.06
C LYS A 199 4.63 9.78 -11.95
N GLU A 200 5.84 9.30 -11.69
CA GLU A 200 6.09 7.88 -11.44
C GLU A 200 5.65 7.44 -10.05
N ARG A 201 5.16 6.20 -9.98
CA ARG A 201 4.81 5.53 -8.73
C ARG A 201 5.13 4.04 -8.82
N SER A 202 5.54 3.45 -7.70
CA SER A 202 5.64 1.99 -7.58
C SER A 202 4.26 1.38 -7.31
N ILE A 203 4.02 0.18 -7.83
CA ILE A 203 2.84 -0.61 -7.46
C ILE A 203 2.87 -1.05 -5.98
N TYR A 204 4.07 -1.22 -5.41
CA TYR A 204 4.25 -1.61 -4.02
C TYR A 204 3.86 -0.48 -3.08
N PHE A 205 3.28 -0.83 -1.92
CA PHE A 205 2.82 0.19 -0.98
C PHE A 205 3.96 0.95 -0.30
N GLN A 206 5.09 0.30 -0.07
CA GLN A 206 6.30 0.88 0.50
C GLN A 206 7.56 0.17 -0.03
N PRO A 207 8.75 0.77 0.10
CA PRO A 207 10.01 0.12 -0.28
C PRO A 207 10.26 -1.17 0.53
N PRO A 208 10.91 -2.19 -0.05
CA PRO A 208 11.22 -3.45 0.65
C PRO A 208 12.03 -3.25 1.94
N SER A 209 12.91 -2.25 1.97
CA SER A 209 13.76 -1.92 3.13
C SER A 209 12.99 -1.43 4.37
N PHE A 210 11.70 -1.12 4.25
CA PHE A 210 10.85 -0.75 5.40
C PHE A 210 10.31 -1.97 6.14
N TYR A 211 10.44 -3.16 5.58
CA TYR A 211 10.07 -4.40 6.24
C TYR A 211 11.28 -5.00 6.96
N VAL A 212 11.03 -5.59 8.12
CA VAL A 212 12.05 -6.33 8.88
C VAL A 212 12.00 -7.81 8.50
N SER A 213 13.09 -8.54 8.74
CA SER A 213 13.08 -9.98 8.52
C SER A 213 12.11 -10.67 9.51
N ALA A 214 11.43 -11.73 9.08
CA ALA A 214 10.52 -12.47 9.95
C ALA A 214 11.25 -13.12 11.14
N GLN A 215 12.55 -13.39 10.99
CA GLN A 215 13.41 -13.99 11.99
C GLN A 215 13.78 -13.00 13.10
N GLU A 216 14.05 -11.75 12.74
CA GLU A 216 14.40 -10.69 13.69
C GLU A 216 13.17 -10.07 14.35
N LEU A 217 11.99 -10.17 13.73
CA LEU A 217 10.75 -9.55 14.20
C LEU A 217 10.43 -9.80 15.68
N PRO A 218 10.67 -10.97 16.29
CA PRO A 218 10.43 -11.19 17.73
C PRO A 218 11.35 -10.41 18.66
N HIS A 219 12.56 -10.04 18.21
CA HIS A 219 13.61 -9.49 19.07
C HIS A 219 14.07 -8.08 18.69
N ILE A 220 13.76 -7.61 17.48
CA ILE A 220 14.19 -6.30 17.00
C ILE A 220 13.69 -5.19 17.92
N GLU A 221 14.55 -4.21 18.17
CA GLU A 221 14.21 -3.02 18.95
C GLU A 221 13.08 -2.23 18.24
N ASN A 222 12.14 -1.68 19.00
CA ASN A 222 11.00 -0.91 18.49
C ASN A 222 10.02 -1.70 17.58
N GLY A 223 10.17 -3.01 17.45
CA GLY A 223 9.29 -3.86 16.64
C GLY A 223 9.36 -3.55 15.15
N GLY A 224 8.31 -3.89 14.41
CA GLY A 224 8.30 -3.71 12.96
C GLY A 224 7.20 -4.48 12.25
N VAL A 225 7.26 -4.46 10.93
CA VAL A 225 6.37 -5.27 10.06
C VAL A 225 7.25 -6.21 9.25
N ALA A 226 7.03 -7.52 9.37
CA ALA A 226 7.63 -8.51 8.48
C ALA A 226 6.59 -9.09 7.53
N VAL A 227 7.05 -9.57 6.38
CA VAL A 227 6.21 -10.27 5.40
C VAL A 227 6.83 -11.63 5.09
N LEU A 228 6.08 -12.70 5.34
CA LEU A 228 6.39 -14.05 4.86
C LEU A 228 5.70 -14.28 3.53
N THR A 229 6.43 -14.13 2.44
CA THR A 229 5.96 -14.37 1.06
C THR A 229 6.03 -15.86 0.69
N GLY A 230 5.20 -16.30 -0.25
CA GLY A 230 5.16 -17.71 -0.68
C GLY A 230 4.73 -18.71 0.41
N LYS A 231 4.11 -18.24 1.48
CA LYS A 231 3.64 -19.06 2.61
C LYS A 231 2.13 -18.93 2.74
N LYS A 232 1.43 -20.07 2.79
CA LYS A 232 -0.03 -20.10 2.87
C LYS A 232 -0.47 -20.62 4.23
N VAL A 233 -1.34 -19.88 4.91
CA VAL A 233 -2.05 -20.41 6.08
C VAL A 233 -3.10 -21.40 5.59
N VAL A 234 -2.98 -22.66 5.99
CA VAL A 234 -3.87 -23.76 5.57
C VAL A 234 -4.85 -24.18 6.66
N GLN A 235 -4.54 -23.89 7.93
CA GLN A 235 -5.41 -24.19 9.06
C GLN A 235 -5.33 -23.05 10.09
N LEU A 236 -6.47 -22.70 10.68
CA LEU A 236 -6.58 -21.77 11.80
C LEU A 236 -7.26 -22.46 12.98
N ASP A 237 -6.55 -22.63 14.09
CA ASP A 237 -7.11 -23.01 15.37
C ASP A 237 -7.43 -21.75 16.17
N VAL A 238 -8.72 -21.47 16.31
CA VAL A 238 -9.23 -20.29 17.02
C VAL A 238 -9.18 -20.48 18.54
N ARG A 239 -9.28 -21.72 19.03
CA ARG A 239 -9.26 -21.98 20.48
C ARG A 239 -7.84 -21.94 21.03
N GLY A 240 -6.89 -22.49 20.26
CA GLY A 240 -5.47 -22.47 20.59
C GLY A 240 -4.72 -21.20 20.16
N ASN A 241 -5.37 -20.29 19.44
CA ASN A 241 -4.76 -19.13 18.77
C ASN A 241 -3.52 -19.51 17.92
N VAL A 242 -3.67 -20.54 17.07
CA VAL A 242 -2.58 -21.07 16.23
C VAL A 242 -2.96 -21.02 14.74
N ALA A 243 -2.06 -20.52 13.90
CA ALA A 243 -2.14 -20.64 12.45
C ALA A 243 -1.10 -21.65 11.96
N LYS A 244 -1.51 -22.63 11.14
CA LYS A 244 -0.59 -23.59 10.50
C LYS A 244 -0.37 -23.22 9.04
N LEU A 245 0.88 -23.27 8.62
CA LEU A 245 1.31 -22.98 7.26
C LEU A 245 1.36 -24.25 6.40
N ASN A 246 1.46 -24.08 5.08
CA ASN A 246 1.52 -25.16 4.11
C ASN A 246 2.80 -26.02 4.20
N ASP A 247 3.84 -25.53 4.85
CA ASP A 247 5.08 -26.27 5.13
C ASP A 247 5.06 -26.99 6.49
N GLY A 248 3.93 -26.96 7.21
CA GLY A 248 3.77 -27.55 8.54
C GLY A 248 4.18 -26.63 9.70
N SER A 249 4.81 -25.47 9.44
CA SER A 249 5.16 -24.50 10.47
C SER A 249 3.91 -23.99 11.19
N GLN A 250 4.05 -23.69 12.48
CA GLN A 250 2.96 -23.19 13.32
C GLN A 250 3.33 -21.85 13.94
N ILE A 251 2.38 -20.92 13.90
CA ILE A 251 2.52 -19.57 14.45
C ILE A 251 1.40 -19.36 15.45
N THR A 252 1.75 -19.15 16.72
CA THR A 252 0.79 -18.70 17.73
C THR A 252 0.61 -17.19 17.64
N TYR A 253 -0.59 -16.69 17.92
CA TYR A 253 -0.91 -15.26 17.81
C TYR A 253 -1.71 -14.73 19.00
N GLU A 254 -1.62 -13.43 19.27
CA GLU A 254 -2.54 -12.77 20.23
C GLU A 254 -3.77 -12.22 19.50
N LYS A 255 -3.55 -11.51 18.39
CA LYS A 255 -4.61 -10.92 17.56
C LYS A 255 -4.39 -11.28 16.10
N CYS A 256 -5.47 -11.71 15.44
CA CYS A 256 -5.43 -12.14 14.05
C CYS A 256 -6.38 -11.29 13.18
N LEU A 257 -5.91 -10.91 11.99
CA LEU A 257 -6.73 -10.35 10.92
C LEU A 257 -6.76 -11.31 9.74
N ILE A 258 -7.97 -11.67 9.29
CA ILE A 258 -8.17 -12.37 8.02
C ILE A 258 -8.36 -11.33 6.91
N ALA A 259 -7.40 -11.24 6.01
CA ALA A 259 -7.35 -10.31 4.88
C ALA A 259 -6.99 -11.03 3.57
N THR A 260 -7.50 -12.26 3.40
CA THR A 260 -7.22 -13.18 2.28
C THR A 260 -7.75 -12.71 0.93
N GLY A 261 -8.61 -11.69 0.91
CA GLY A 261 -9.19 -11.17 -0.32
C GLY A 261 -10.18 -12.15 -0.94
N GLY A 262 -9.99 -12.47 -2.22
CA GLY A 262 -10.88 -13.38 -2.93
C GLY A 262 -10.26 -13.95 -4.19
N THR A 263 -10.78 -15.10 -4.59
CA THR A 263 -10.35 -15.85 -5.78
C THR A 263 -11.24 -15.48 -6.98
N PRO A 264 -10.69 -15.24 -8.18
CA PRO A 264 -11.49 -15.05 -9.38
C PRO A 264 -12.44 -16.23 -9.64
N ARG A 265 -13.63 -15.93 -10.13
CA ARG A 265 -14.58 -16.97 -10.57
C ARG A 265 -14.16 -17.49 -11.94
N SER A 266 -14.06 -18.82 -12.06
CA SER A 266 -13.96 -19.48 -13.37
C SER A 266 -15.34 -19.51 -14.06
N LEU A 267 -15.34 -19.85 -15.34
CA LEU A 267 -16.55 -20.09 -16.12
C LEU A 267 -16.79 -21.59 -16.24
N SER A 268 -18.02 -22.03 -15.99
CA SER A 268 -18.39 -23.45 -16.05
C SER A 268 -18.11 -24.10 -17.42
N ALA A 269 -18.22 -23.33 -18.50
CA ALA A 269 -17.85 -23.78 -19.85
C ALA A 269 -16.35 -24.07 -19.96
N ILE A 270 -15.49 -23.23 -19.36
CA ILE A 270 -14.03 -23.43 -19.35
C ILE A 270 -13.65 -24.61 -18.46
N ASP A 271 -14.27 -24.74 -17.29
CA ASP A 271 -13.99 -25.85 -16.37
C ASP A 271 -14.32 -27.22 -16.99
N ARG A 272 -15.32 -27.28 -17.88
CA ARG A 272 -15.73 -28.50 -18.61
C ARG A 272 -14.95 -28.74 -19.90
N ALA A 273 -14.24 -27.74 -20.43
CA ALA A 273 -13.59 -27.81 -21.74
C ALA A 273 -12.21 -28.51 -21.72
N GLY A 274 -11.74 -28.97 -20.56
CA GLY A 274 -10.48 -29.70 -20.43
C GLY A 274 -9.25 -28.82 -20.19
N ALA A 275 -8.09 -29.47 -20.03
CA ALA A 275 -6.85 -28.82 -19.59
C ALA A 275 -6.27 -27.85 -20.63
N GLU A 276 -6.43 -28.13 -21.93
CA GLU A 276 -5.91 -27.29 -23.01
C GLU A 276 -6.60 -25.93 -23.06
N VAL A 277 -7.94 -25.89 -22.94
CA VAL A 277 -8.67 -24.61 -22.90
C VAL A 277 -8.35 -23.85 -21.62
N LYS A 278 -8.21 -24.56 -20.49
CA LYS A 278 -7.87 -23.96 -19.21
C LYS A 278 -6.48 -23.32 -19.20
N SER A 279 -5.47 -23.95 -19.82
CA SER A 279 -4.11 -23.39 -19.89
C SER A 279 -4.02 -22.13 -20.75
N ARG A 280 -4.96 -21.93 -21.68
CA ARG A 280 -5.09 -20.74 -22.52
C ARG A 280 -6.02 -19.67 -21.96
N THR A 281 -6.56 -19.86 -20.75
CA THR A 281 -7.49 -18.94 -20.10
C THR A 281 -6.81 -18.22 -18.93
N THR A 282 -6.79 -16.88 -18.94
CA THR A 282 -6.25 -16.06 -17.85
C THR A 282 -7.36 -15.54 -16.95
N LEU A 283 -7.29 -15.80 -15.65
CA LEU A 283 -8.17 -15.21 -14.64
C LEU A 283 -7.49 -14.00 -13.98
N PHE A 284 -7.61 -12.84 -14.61
CA PHE A 284 -6.80 -11.65 -14.31
C PHE A 284 -6.96 -11.10 -12.87
N ARG A 285 -5.91 -11.17 -12.04
CA ARG A 285 -5.97 -10.72 -10.64
C ARG A 285 -4.65 -10.20 -10.05
N LYS A 286 -3.52 -10.83 -10.36
CA LYS A 286 -2.20 -10.66 -9.75
C LYS A 286 -1.19 -10.06 -10.73
N ILE A 287 0.00 -9.72 -10.23
CA ILE A 287 1.14 -9.24 -11.04
C ILE A 287 1.54 -10.27 -12.10
N GLU A 288 1.52 -11.56 -11.76
CA GLU A 288 1.81 -12.63 -12.70
C GLU A 288 0.85 -12.63 -13.89
N ASP A 289 -0.45 -12.46 -13.65
CA ASP A 289 -1.44 -12.38 -14.73
C ASP A 289 -1.19 -11.18 -15.64
N PHE A 290 -0.78 -10.04 -15.07
CA PHE A 290 -0.36 -8.87 -15.84
C PHE A 290 0.85 -9.19 -16.73
N ARG A 291 1.91 -9.78 -16.18
CA ARG A 291 3.12 -10.14 -16.96
C ARG A 291 2.81 -11.13 -18.07
N THR A 292 2.02 -12.17 -17.76
CA THR A 292 1.63 -13.20 -18.71
C THR A 292 0.75 -12.63 -19.82
N LEU A 293 -0.28 -11.85 -19.47
CA LEU A 293 -1.20 -11.27 -20.45
C LEU A 293 -0.52 -10.19 -21.30
N GLU A 294 0.39 -9.40 -20.73
CA GLU A 294 1.18 -8.41 -21.48
C GLU A 294 2.08 -9.11 -22.52
N LYS A 295 2.74 -10.22 -22.13
CA LYS A 295 3.50 -11.05 -23.08
C LYS A 295 2.60 -11.61 -24.19
N ILE A 296 1.47 -12.22 -23.83
CA ILE A 296 0.51 -12.77 -24.81
C ILE A 296 0.06 -11.68 -25.79
N SER A 297 -0.23 -10.46 -25.31
CA SER A 297 -0.67 -9.35 -26.15
C SER A 297 0.30 -8.95 -27.26
N ARG A 298 1.60 -9.26 -27.10
CA ARG A 298 2.64 -9.00 -28.12
C ARG A 298 2.84 -10.17 -29.09
N GLU A 299 2.40 -11.37 -28.72
CA GLU A 299 2.72 -12.61 -29.44
C GLU A 299 1.52 -13.16 -30.24
N VAL A 300 0.29 -12.93 -29.78
CA VAL A 300 -0.91 -13.50 -30.41
C VAL A 300 -1.72 -12.45 -31.17
N LYS A 301 -2.40 -12.90 -32.23
CA LYS A 301 -3.22 -12.03 -33.08
C LYS A 301 -4.60 -11.70 -32.52
N SER A 302 -5.10 -12.51 -31.59
CA SER A 302 -6.47 -12.38 -31.08
C SER A 302 -6.55 -12.76 -29.60
N ILE A 303 -7.18 -11.89 -28.82
CA ILE A 303 -7.48 -12.08 -27.40
C ILE A 303 -8.96 -11.78 -27.19
N THR A 304 -9.68 -12.72 -26.56
CA THR A 304 -11.10 -12.58 -26.24
C THR A 304 -11.28 -12.34 -24.74
N ILE A 305 -11.92 -11.24 -24.38
CA ILE A 305 -12.32 -10.95 -22.99
C ILE A 305 -13.76 -11.43 -22.79
N ILE A 306 -13.97 -12.26 -21.76
CA ILE A 306 -15.31 -12.71 -21.36
C ILE A 306 -15.72 -12.01 -20.06
N GLY A 307 -16.61 -11.03 -20.17
CA GLY A 307 -17.20 -10.31 -19.04
C GLY A 307 -17.15 -8.78 -19.21
N GLY A 308 -18.32 -8.15 -19.29
CA GLY A 308 -18.48 -6.70 -19.48
C GLY A 308 -18.44 -5.86 -18.20
N GLY A 309 -17.83 -6.35 -17.12
CA GLY A 309 -17.64 -5.57 -15.90
C GLY A 309 -16.58 -4.47 -16.07
N PHE A 310 -16.40 -3.62 -15.04
CA PHE A 310 -15.38 -2.56 -15.05
C PHE A 310 -13.98 -3.11 -15.39
N LEU A 311 -13.54 -4.17 -14.71
CA LEU A 311 -12.22 -4.78 -14.97
C LEU A 311 -12.08 -5.29 -16.41
N GLY A 312 -13.11 -5.96 -16.94
CA GLY A 312 -13.08 -6.46 -18.32
C GLY A 312 -13.05 -5.33 -19.34
N SER A 313 -13.78 -4.24 -19.08
CA SER A 313 -13.80 -3.05 -19.94
C SER A 313 -12.46 -2.29 -19.90
N GLU A 314 -11.85 -2.16 -18.72
CA GLU A 314 -10.51 -1.59 -18.58
C GLU A 314 -9.47 -2.38 -19.38
N LEU A 315 -9.50 -3.71 -19.27
CA LEU A 315 -8.61 -4.60 -20.03
C LEU A 315 -8.87 -4.52 -21.53
N ALA A 316 -10.14 -4.39 -21.96
CA ALA A 316 -10.48 -4.23 -23.38
C ALA A 316 -9.86 -2.95 -23.96
N CYS A 317 -9.96 -1.82 -23.26
CA CYS A 317 -9.31 -0.57 -23.66
C CYS A 317 -7.78 -0.70 -23.66
N ALA A 318 -7.21 -1.31 -22.62
CA ALA A 318 -5.77 -1.48 -22.48
C ALA A 318 -5.16 -2.35 -23.60
N LEU A 319 -5.77 -3.52 -23.86
CA LEU A 319 -5.33 -4.43 -24.92
C LEU A 319 -5.62 -3.86 -26.32
N GLY A 320 -6.76 -3.21 -26.51
CA GLY A 320 -7.09 -2.54 -27.78
C GLY A 320 -6.07 -1.46 -28.17
N ARG A 321 -5.51 -0.72 -27.20
CA ARG A 321 -4.41 0.23 -27.44
C ARG A 321 -3.11 -0.47 -27.87
N LYS A 322 -2.85 -1.67 -27.37
CA LYS A 322 -1.63 -2.43 -27.67
C LYS A 322 -1.71 -3.23 -28.97
N ALA A 323 -2.92 -3.47 -29.49
CA ALA A 323 -3.14 -4.08 -30.78
C ALA A 323 -2.71 -3.11 -31.90
N VAL A 324 -1.51 -3.35 -32.45
CA VAL A 324 -0.96 -2.71 -33.64
C VAL A 324 -0.69 -3.79 -34.69
#